data_AF-A0A7S2JGA6-F1
#
_entry.id   AF-A0A7S2JGA6-F1
#
_cell.length_a   1.000
_cell.length_b   1.000
_cell.length_c   1.000
_cell.angle_alpha   90.00
_cell.angle_beta   90.00
_cell.angle_gamma   90.00
#
_symmetry.space_group_name_H-M   'P 1'
#
loop_
_entity.id
_entity.type
_entity.pdbx_description
1 polymer ?
#
loop_
_entity_poly.entity_id
_entity_poly.type
_entity_poly.pdbx_seq_one_letter_code
_entity_poly.pdbx_strand_id
1 'polypeptide(L)'
;GPWGERQWAAVEPFCSSTWRTSQAAKDIQAGRRQVDIGSLRRLMRAWVDARFLENYERIYNGQGWVKYAFVTVFSGVFEGQDAAMATQMLESVHLFSEHPVVVVNLGMAAPVRWQPKQYPRLV
;
A
#
# COMPACT_ATOMS: atom_id res chain seq x y z
N GLY A 1 1.69 -21.52 3.70
CA GLY A 1 0.47 -22.28 4.07
C GLY A 1 -0.57 -22.11 2.97
N PRO A 2 -1.51 -23.05 2.81
CA PRO A 2 -2.37 -23.14 1.61
C PRO A 2 -3.21 -21.89 1.34
N TRP A 3 -3.56 -21.11 2.36
CA TRP A 3 -4.26 -19.83 2.20
C TRP A 3 -3.37 -18.71 1.65
N GLY A 4 -2.10 -18.65 2.07
CA GLY A 4 -1.13 -17.67 1.58
C GLY A 4 -0.79 -17.91 0.11
N GLU A 5 -0.71 -19.16 -0.33
CA GLU A 5 -0.48 -19.52 -1.74
C GLU A 5 -1.66 -19.12 -2.62
N ARG A 6 -2.90 -19.32 -2.17
CA ARG A 6 -4.10 -18.89 -2.90
C ARG A 6 -4.23 -17.38 -2.95
N GLN A 7 -3.89 -16.70 -1.86
CA GLN A 7 -3.90 -15.24 -1.80
C GLN A 7 -2.81 -14.66 -2.69
N TRP A 8 -1.61 -15.24 -2.69
CA TRP A 8 -0.55 -14.90 -3.65
C TRP A 8 -1.00 -15.13 -5.09
N ALA A 9 -1.53 -16.31 -5.43
CA ALA A 9 -2.02 -16.61 -6.78
C ALA A 9 -3.13 -15.63 -7.25
N ALA A 10 -3.94 -15.10 -6.33
CA ALA A 10 -4.94 -14.10 -6.64
C ALA A 10 -4.33 -12.71 -6.92
N VAL A 11 -3.20 -12.36 -6.30
CA VAL A 11 -2.56 -11.03 -6.45
C VAL A 11 -1.35 -11.00 -7.40
N GLU A 12 -0.74 -12.16 -7.66
CA GLU A 12 0.38 -12.34 -8.58
C GLU A 12 0.14 -11.73 -9.98
N PRO A 13 -1.07 -11.81 -10.59
CA PRO A 13 -1.37 -11.09 -11.83
C PRO A 13 -1.10 -9.58 -11.81
N PHE A 14 -1.10 -8.95 -10.64
CA PHE A 14 -0.87 -7.51 -10.48
C PHE A 14 0.60 -7.19 -10.23
N CYS A 15 1.37 -8.16 -9.75
CA CYS A 15 2.75 -7.96 -9.28
C CYS A 15 3.81 -8.52 -10.25
N SER A 16 3.45 -9.43 -11.16
CA SER A 16 4.39 -10.06 -12.10
C SER A 16 4.03 -9.79 -13.56
N SER A 17 5.02 -9.37 -14.36
CA SER A 17 4.89 -9.16 -15.81
C SER A 17 4.79 -10.47 -16.58
N THR A 18 5.33 -11.57 -16.03
CA THR A 18 5.32 -12.90 -16.65
C THR A 18 4.08 -13.72 -16.30
N TRP A 19 3.19 -13.21 -15.43
CA TRP A 19 1.96 -13.92 -15.04
C TRP A 19 1.15 -14.41 -16.24
N ARG A 20 0.99 -13.58 -17.29
CA ARG A 20 0.17 -13.93 -18.47
C ARG A 20 0.62 -15.20 -19.20
N THR A 21 1.88 -15.61 -19.06
CA THR A 21 2.40 -16.83 -19.70
C THR A 21 2.39 -18.04 -18.77
N SER A 22 2.03 -17.88 -17.49
CA SER A 22 1.92 -18.98 -16.55
C SER A 22 0.67 -19.82 -16.84
N GLN A 23 0.77 -21.14 -16.61
CA GLN A 23 -0.38 -22.05 -16.75
C GLN A 23 -1.51 -21.66 -15.77
N ALA A 24 -1.15 -21.17 -14.57
CA ALA A 24 -2.09 -20.68 -13.57
C ALA A 24 -2.94 -19.49 -14.07
N ALA A 25 -2.40 -18.63 -14.92
CA ALA A 25 -3.15 -17.51 -15.51
C ALA A 25 -4.21 -17.95 -16.53
N LYS A 26 -4.04 -19.12 -17.15
CA LYS A 26 -5.01 -19.67 -18.12
C LYS A 26 -6.20 -20.32 -17.44
N ASP A 27 -6.00 -20.87 -16.24
CA ASP A 27 -7.01 -21.64 -15.51
C ASP A 27 -7.85 -20.79 -14.55
N ILE A 28 -7.40 -19.57 -14.23
CA ILE A 28 -8.18 -18.65 -13.38
C ILE A 28 -9.24 -17.95 -14.24
N GLN A 29 -10.40 -18.61 -14.37
CA GLN A 29 -11.62 -17.95 -14.82
C GLN A 29 -12.19 -17.13 -13.67
N ALA A 30 -11.81 -15.89 -13.78
CA ALA A 30 -12.23 -14.79 -13.00
C ALA A 30 -13.82 -14.77 -13.02
N GLY A 31 -14.49 -14.78 -11.85
CA GLY A 31 -15.96 -14.94 -11.72
C GLY A 31 -16.80 -13.73 -12.18
N ARG A 32 -18.06 -13.96 -12.57
CA ARG A 32 -18.96 -12.95 -13.21
C ARG A 32 -19.20 -11.65 -12.43
N ARG A 33 -18.87 -11.57 -11.14
CA ARG A 33 -19.03 -10.39 -10.29
C ARG A 33 -17.74 -9.65 -9.98
N GLN A 34 -16.60 -10.13 -10.47
CA GLN A 34 -15.35 -9.46 -10.21
C GLN A 34 -15.18 -8.20 -11.07
N VAL A 35 -14.34 -7.32 -10.58
CA VAL A 35 -13.82 -6.21 -11.38
C VAL A 35 -12.86 -6.77 -12.44
N ASP A 36 -12.98 -6.33 -13.69
CA ASP A 36 -12.05 -6.76 -14.74
C ASP A 36 -10.60 -6.42 -14.34
N ILE A 37 -9.66 -7.27 -14.74
CA ILE A 37 -8.26 -7.17 -14.31
C ILE A 37 -7.59 -5.86 -14.73
N GLY A 38 -8.04 -5.25 -15.85
CA GLY A 38 -7.52 -3.98 -16.33
C GLY A 38 -7.99 -2.81 -15.47
N SER A 39 -9.26 -2.81 -15.07
CA SER A 39 -9.82 -1.85 -14.13
C SER A 39 -9.26 -2.04 -12.73
N LEU A 40 -9.11 -3.28 -12.26
CA LEU A 40 -8.47 -3.53 -10.97
C LEU A 40 -7.01 -3.04 -10.98
N ARG A 41 -6.24 -3.29 -12.04
CA ARG A 41 -4.88 -2.72 -12.20
C ARG A 41 -4.86 -1.20 -12.19
N ARG A 42 -5.84 -0.54 -12.81
CA ARG A 42 -5.97 0.92 -12.80
C ARG A 42 -6.29 1.45 -11.41
N LEU A 43 -7.20 0.79 -10.69
CA LEU A 43 -7.55 1.10 -9.31
C LEU A 43 -6.40 0.84 -8.33
N MET A 44 -5.49 -0.08 -8.65
CA MET A 44 -4.31 -0.42 -7.85
C MET A 44 -3.07 0.43 -8.15
N ARG A 45 -3.15 1.41 -9.07
CA ARG A 45 -2.04 2.35 -9.29
C ARG A 45 -1.96 3.32 -8.12
N ALA A 46 -1.03 3.07 -7.21
CA ALA A 46 -0.63 4.03 -6.18
C ALA A 46 0.57 4.85 -6.67
N TRP A 47 0.66 6.08 -6.17
CA TRP A 47 1.85 6.94 -6.27
C TRP A 47 2.28 7.33 -4.87
N VAL A 48 3.58 7.59 -4.70
CA VAL A 48 4.10 8.15 -3.45
C VAL A 48 3.77 9.64 -3.44
N ASP A 49 3.25 10.14 -2.31
CA ASP A 49 3.08 11.58 -2.11
C ASP A 49 4.46 12.26 -2.22
N ALA A 50 4.57 13.29 -3.06
CA ALA A 50 5.85 13.93 -3.38
C ALA A 50 6.63 14.38 -2.14
N ARG A 51 5.93 14.73 -1.05
CA ARG A 51 6.57 15.11 0.22
C ARG A 51 7.36 13.94 0.82
N PHE A 52 6.88 12.72 0.65
CA PHE A 52 7.43 11.49 1.25
C PHE A 52 8.34 10.71 0.29
N LEU A 53 8.67 11.26 -0.88
CA LEU A 53 9.52 10.59 -1.86
C LEU A 53 10.91 10.25 -1.28
N GLU A 54 11.54 11.19 -0.58
CA GLU A 54 12.83 10.96 0.07
C GLU A 54 12.76 9.86 1.14
N ASN A 55 11.64 9.78 1.89
CA ASN A 55 11.42 8.70 2.85
C ASN A 55 11.32 7.36 2.13
N TYR A 56 10.56 7.30 1.03
CA TYR A 56 10.43 6.09 0.22
C TYR A 56 11.78 5.62 -0.31
N GLU A 57 12.55 6.51 -0.94
CA GLU A 57 13.87 6.18 -1.49
C GLU A 57 14.87 5.70 -0.43
N ARG A 58 14.78 6.24 0.78
CA ARG A 58 15.64 5.83 1.91
C ARG A 58 15.21 4.50 2.53
N ILE A 59 13.91 4.22 2.57
CA ILE A 59 13.34 3.07 3.29
C ILE A 59 13.32 1.81 2.44
N TYR A 60 12.96 1.95 1.16
CA TYR A 60 12.76 0.83 0.26
C TYR A 60 14.04 0.52 -0.49
N ASN A 61 14.26 -0.76 -0.78
CA ASN A 61 15.35 -1.14 -1.66
C ASN A 61 15.09 -0.63 -3.09
N GLY A 62 16.11 -0.68 -3.97
CA GLY A 62 15.97 -0.29 -5.37
C GLY A 62 14.94 -1.09 -6.19
N GLN A 63 14.29 -2.10 -5.59
CA GLN A 63 13.20 -2.88 -6.17
C GLN A 63 11.82 -2.52 -5.58
N GLY A 64 11.74 -1.52 -4.70
CA GLY A 64 10.49 -1.09 -4.06
C GLY A 64 10.01 -2.02 -2.94
N TRP A 65 10.90 -2.84 -2.36
CA TRP A 65 10.58 -3.75 -1.26
C TRP A 65 11.19 -3.30 0.06
N VAL A 66 10.45 -3.56 1.14
CA VAL A 66 10.87 -3.41 2.53
C VAL A 66 10.60 -4.70 3.29
N LYS A 67 11.50 -5.10 4.20
CA LYS A 67 11.40 -6.38 4.90
C LYS A 67 10.20 -6.44 5.86
N TYR A 68 9.99 -5.34 6.60
CA TYR A 68 8.90 -5.20 7.56
C TYR A 68 8.37 -3.78 7.53
N ALA A 69 7.06 -3.62 7.56
CA ALA A 69 6.39 -2.34 7.69
C ALA A 69 5.02 -2.52 8.35
N PHE A 70 4.58 -1.49 9.07
CA PHE A 70 3.18 -1.35 9.46
C PHE A 70 2.41 -0.78 8.28
N VAL A 71 1.26 -1.36 7.96
CA VAL A 71 0.43 -0.89 6.85
C VAL A 71 -0.93 -0.51 7.39
N THR A 72 -1.39 0.68 7.01
CA THR A 72 -2.77 1.10 7.26
C THR A 72 -3.38 1.65 5.99
N VAL A 73 -4.70 1.53 5.88
CA VAL A 73 -5.48 2.10 4.80
C VAL A 73 -6.31 3.22 5.39
N PHE A 74 -6.17 4.40 4.83
CA PHE A 74 -6.91 5.59 5.22
C PHE A 74 -7.80 6.04 4.07
N SER A 75 -9.08 6.24 4.34
CA SER A 75 -10.06 6.74 3.37
C SER A 75 -10.98 7.71 4.09
N GLY A 76 -10.59 8.98 4.19
CA GLY A 76 -11.37 9.99 4.90
C GLY A 76 -11.02 11.41 4.48
N VAL A 77 -11.75 12.37 5.04
CA VAL A 77 -11.43 13.81 4.91
C VAL A 77 -10.14 14.08 5.70
N PHE A 78 -9.25 14.92 5.15
CA PHE A 78 -7.91 15.17 5.68
C PHE A 78 -7.88 15.75 7.12
N GLU A 79 -9.01 16.25 7.62
CA GLU A 79 -9.19 16.73 9.01
C GLU A 79 -10.34 16.03 9.75
N GLY A 80 -10.85 14.93 9.21
CA GLY A 80 -11.93 14.14 9.82
C GLY A 80 -11.45 13.28 10.99
N GLN A 81 -12.41 12.63 11.65
CA GLN A 81 -12.14 11.68 12.74
C GLN A 81 -11.19 10.54 12.32
N ASP A 82 -11.35 10.01 11.10
CA ASP A 82 -10.46 8.96 10.57
C ASP A 82 -9.01 9.44 10.44
N ALA A 83 -8.81 10.71 10.05
CA ALA A 83 -7.48 11.31 9.96
C ALA A 83 -6.87 11.52 11.35
N ALA A 84 -7.68 11.87 12.35
CA ALA A 84 -7.25 11.95 13.74
C ALA A 84 -6.81 10.58 14.28
N MET A 85 -7.60 9.53 14.04
CA MET A 85 -7.24 8.16 14.43
C MET A 85 -5.97 7.67 13.72
N ALA A 86 -5.85 7.90 12.42
CA ALA A 86 -4.65 7.57 11.66
C ALA A 86 -3.41 8.31 12.18
N THR A 87 -3.56 9.59 12.57
CA THR A 87 -2.48 10.35 13.22
C THR A 87 -2.04 9.71 14.54
N GLN A 88 -2.97 9.35 15.42
CA GLN A 88 -2.62 8.74 16.71
C GLN A 88 -1.89 7.40 16.51
N MET A 89 -2.30 6.62 15.51
CA MET A 89 -1.60 5.40 15.12
C MET A 89 -0.17 5.71 14.64
N LEU A 90 -0.01 6.70 13.76
CA LEU A 90 1.30 7.11 13.24
C LEU A 90 2.24 7.57 14.35
N GLU A 91 1.74 8.38 15.27
CA GLU A 91 2.48 8.85 16.44
C GLU A 91 2.93 7.67 17.30
N SER A 92 2.02 6.73 17.61
CA SER A 92 2.33 5.54 18.39
C SER A 92 3.44 4.70 17.72
N VAL A 93 3.33 4.42 16.42
CA VAL A 93 4.36 3.62 15.73
C VAL A 93 5.70 4.37 15.68
N HIS A 94 5.70 5.68 15.49
CA HIS A 94 6.95 6.46 15.51
C HIS A 94 7.58 6.56 16.91
N LEU A 95 6.80 6.47 17.98
CA LEU A 95 7.32 6.47 19.34
C LEU A 95 7.88 5.11 19.75
N PHE A 96 7.27 4.01 19.33
CA PHE A 96 7.55 2.67 19.88
C PHE A 96 8.17 1.68 18.90
N SER A 97 8.37 2.05 17.63
CA SER A 97 8.92 1.16 16.62
C SER A 97 9.91 1.88 15.70
N GLU A 98 10.92 1.13 15.27
CA GLU A 98 11.90 1.54 14.27
C GLU A 98 11.49 1.13 12.85
N HIS A 99 10.43 0.35 12.70
CA HIS A 99 9.94 -0.09 11.39
C HIS A 99 9.15 1.00 10.66
N PRO A 100 9.22 1.05 9.32
CA PRO A 100 8.42 1.93 8.48
C PRO A 100 6.91 1.78 8.67
N VAL A 101 6.19 2.86 8.38
CA VAL A 101 4.73 2.87 8.25
C VAL A 101 4.36 3.26 6.83
N VAL A 102 3.47 2.48 6.23
CA VAL A 102 2.88 2.75 4.92
C VAL A 102 1.42 3.11 5.11
N VAL A 103 1.03 4.30 4.67
CA VAL A 103 -0.37 4.72 4.65
C VAL A 103 -0.85 4.72 3.22
N VAL A 104 -1.71 3.77 2.88
CA VAL A 104 -2.44 3.81 1.61
C VAL A 104 -3.60 4.77 1.76
N ASN A 105 -3.45 5.97 1.21
CA ASN A 105 -4.50 6.98 1.21
C ASN A 105 -5.42 6.83 -0.01
N LEU A 106 -6.67 6.47 0.24
CA LEU A 106 -7.76 6.41 -0.74
C LEU A 106 -8.67 7.65 -0.68
N GLY A 107 -8.40 8.57 0.25
CA GLY A 107 -9.06 9.87 0.36
C GLY A 107 -8.51 10.90 -0.64
N MET A 108 -9.04 12.12 -0.58
CA MET A 108 -8.66 13.19 -1.52
C MET A 108 -7.23 13.71 -1.31
N ALA A 109 -6.78 13.76 -0.06
CA ALA A 109 -5.47 14.31 0.31
C ALA A 109 -5.01 13.71 1.64
N ALA A 110 -3.71 13.63 1.85
CA ALA A 110 -3.16 13.26 3.16
C ALA A 110 -3.20 14.48 4.09
N PRO A 111 -3.42 14.30 5.41
CA PRO A 111 -3.44 15.40 6.38
C PRO A 111 -2.21 16.31 6.26
N VAL A 112 -2.43 17.63 6.31
CA VAL A 112 -1.35 18.65 6.14
C VAL A 112 -0.29 18.55 7.23
N ARG A 113 -0.69 18.13 8.44
CA ARG A 113 0.20 17.91 9.58
C ARG A 113 1.13 16.71 9.39
N TRP A 114 0.86 15.81 8.46
CA TRP A 114 1.79 14.71 8.17
C TRP A 114 2.95 15.29 7.37
N GLN A 115 4.04 15.58 8.08
CA GLN A 115 5.24 16.14 7.53
C GLN A 115 6.38 15.12 7.60
N PRO A 116 7.17 14.95 6.52
CA PRO A 116 8.28 13.97 6.49
C PRO A 116 9.29 14.16 7.63
N LYS A 117 9.53 15.42 8.02
CA LYS A 117 10.43 15.75 9.14
C LYS A 117 9.90 15.27 10.49
N GLN A 118 8.59 15.27 10.69
CA GLN A 118 7.95 14.79 11.92
C GLN A 118 7.79 13.27 11.91
N TYR A 119 7.51 12.71 10.74
CA TYR A 119 7.28 11.28 10.51
C TYR A 119 8.30 10.73 9.51
N PRO A 120 9.59 10.60 9.90
CA PRO A 120 10.64 10.18 8.98
C PRO A 120 10.45 8.75 8.47
N ARG A 121 9.69 7.91 9.17
CA ARG A 121 9.46 6.51 8.78
C ARG A 121 8.13 6.29 8.03
N LEU A 122 7.40 7.37 7.75
CA LEU A 122 6.14 7.33 7.01
C LEU A 122 6.38 7.39 5.51
N VAL A 123 5.62 6.57 4.78
CA VAL A 123 5.41 6.59 3.33
C VAL A 123 3.93 6.55 3.01
#